data_AF-A0A2E9AAT5-F1
#
_entry.id   AF-A0A2E9AAT5-F1
#
_cell.length_a   1.000
_cell.length_b   1.000
_cell.length_c   1.000
_cell.angle_alpha   90.00
_cell.angle_beta   90.00
_cell.angle_gamma   90.00
#
_symmetry.space_group_name_H-M   'P 1'
#
loop_
_entity.id
_entity.type
_entity.pdbx_description
1 polymer ?
#
loop_
_entity_poly.entity_id
_entity_poly.type
_entity_poly.pdbx_seq_one_letter_code
_entity_poly.pdbx_strand_id
1 'polypeptide(L)'
;MISGVRILGLVFGAFVLIYSFAMRRLGKLRRGELFLAQFLFVSVWLIAIYPPIVDILASMFQVEGRLFAIAILSSFVSFLLIIHLIIRLSTIRRDFGDLVQALALTSYGNDSVDGLDLANIAVVIPAYNEEGVIAEVLDRIPAQVLGMSTRSIVIIDGASDRTGDVVQSQGGLAVFHVVNRGQGDALRTGFEIACREGAEIVVTMDADGQHRPEEIERLILPIIERHADYVMGSRFLGHYSDRNSTRHAGILLYSSILSFFAKTKITDCTNGFRAIRASSLTRLELREPQFSAPELILEAVNKGLSIKEVPVSIMSRKLGNSKKPSGIAYPLRFGLAILKAWLRS
;
A
#
# COMPACT_ATOMS: atom_id res chain seq x y z
N MET A 1 0.26 -47.62 -24.84
CA MET A 1 0.28 -47.66 -23.36
C MET A 1 0.55 -46.26 -22.82
N ILE A 2 -0.26 -45.78 -21.88
CA ILE A 2 -0.02 -44.50 -21.20
C ILE A 2 1.26 -44.68 -20.38
N SER A 3 2.31 -43.88 -20.64
CA SER A 3 3.56 -43.99 -19.88
C SER A 3 3.30 -43.62 -18.41
N GLY A 4 3.99 -44.27 -17.46
CA GLY A 4 3.82 -44.00 -16.03
C GLY A 4 4.02 -42.52 -15.66
N VAL A 5 4.81 -41.80 -16.46
CA VAL A 5 5.01 -40.34 -16.36
C VAL A 5 3.71 -39.55 -16.59
N ARG A 6 2.84 -39.99 -17.50
CA ARG A 6 1.55 -39.33 -17.76
C ARG A 6 0.58 -39.53 -16.60
N ILE A 7 0.53 -40.73 -16.03
CA ILE A 7 -0.29 -41.00 -14.85
C ILE A 7 0.20 -40.16 -13.66
N LEU A 8 1.52 -40.10 -13.45
CA LEU A 8 2.12 -39.30 -12.39
C LEU A 8 1.81 -37.79 -12.56
N GLY A 9 1.91 -37.27 -13.79
CA GLY A 9 1.60 -35.87 -14.10
C GLY A 9 0.12 -35.52 -13.90
N LEU A 10 -0.80 -36.42 -14.28
CA LEU A 10 -2.24 -36.25 -14.06
C LEU A 10 -2.59 -36.29 -12.57
N VAL A 11 -2.02 -37.23 -11.80
CA VAL A 11 -2.23 -37.36 -10.35
C VAL A 11 -1.66 -36.15 -9.61
N PHE A 12 -0.46 -35.71 -9.98
CA PHE A 12 0.18 -34.55 -9.39
C PHE A 12 -0.58 -33.26 -9.70
N GLY A 13 -1.04 -33.08 -10.95
CA GLY A 13 -1.92 -31.98 -11.31
C GLY A 13 -3.20 -31.98 -10.48
N ALA A 14 -3.89 -33.12 -10.39
CA ALA A 14 -5.10 -33.24 -9.58
C ALA A 14 -4.84 -32.92 -8.10
N PHE A 15 -3.71 -33.35 -7.55
CA PHE A 15 -3.28 -33.00 -6.20
C PHE A 15 -3.08 -31.48 -6.02
N VAL A 16 -2.40 -30.80 -6.95
CA VAL A 16 -2.21 -29.33 -6.91
C VAL A 16 -3.55 -28.60 -6.98
N LEU A 17 -4.49 -29.06 -7.80
CA LEU A 17 -5.83 -28.48 -7.90
C LEU A 17 -6.64 -28.69 -6.61
N ILE A 18 -6.63 -29.90 -6.06
CA ILE A 18 -7.32 -30.22 -4.79
C ILE A 18 -6.70 -29.44 -3.63
N TYR A 19 -5.38 -29.41 -3.54
CA TYR A 19 -4.64 -28.69 -2.50
C TYR A 19 -4.89 -27.17 -2.59
N SER A 20 -4.84 -26.58 -3.79
CA SER A 20 -5.10 -25.15 -3.97
C SER A 20 -6.56 -24.79 -3.63
N PHE A 21 -7.52 -25.65 -3.94
CA PHE A 21 -8.91 -25.44 -3.54
C PHE A 21 -9.14 -25.62 -2.03
N ALA A 22 -8.50 -26.62 -1.41
CA ALA A 22 -8.53 -26.85 0.03
C ALA A 22 -7.91 -25.68 0.82
N MET A 23 -6.74 -25.21 0.38
CA MET A 23 -6.05 -24.07 1.00
C MET A 23 -6.80 -22.75 0.79
N ARG A 24 -7.56 -22.60 -0.31
CA ARG A 24 -8.49 -21.48 -0.48
C ARG A 24 -9.70 -21.57 0.46
N ARG A 25 -10.28 -22.76 0.65
CA ARG A 25 -11.37 -22.97 1.62
C ARG A 25 -10.93 -22.67 3.05
N LEU A 26 -9.66 -22.92 3.37
CA LEU A 26 -9.05 -22.57 4.66
C LEU A 26 -8.68 -21.07 4.78
N GLY A 27 -9.02 -20.24 3.78
CA GLY A 27 -8.69 -18.81 3.77
C GLY A 27 -7.21 -18.49 3.59
N LYS A 28 -6.37 -19.50 3.31
CA LYS A 28 -4.91 -19.38 3.23
C LYS A 28 -4.39 -19.01 1.84
N LEU A 29 -5.23 -19.10 0.80
CA LEU A 29 -4.88 -18.71 -0.56
C LEU A 29 -5.75 -17.55 -1.06
N ARG A 30 -5.10 -16.51 -1.59
CA ARG A 30 -5.74 -15.37 -2.25
C ARG A 30 -6.22 -15.73 -3.66
N ARG A 31 -7.11 -14.92 -4.24
CA ARG A 31 -7.64 -15.15 -5.60
C ARG A 31 -6.54 -15.30 -6.65
N GLY A 32 -5.53 -14.44 -6.63
CA GLY A 32 -4.39 -14.52 -7.56
C GLY A 32 -3.52 -15.78 -7.40
N GLU A 33 -3.40 -16.30 -6.17
CA GLU A 33 -2.63 -17.52 -5.89
C GLU A 33 -3.37 -18.77 -6.36
N LEU A 34 -4.72 -18.75 -6.28
CA LEU A 34 -5.55 -19.77 -6.91
C LEU A 34 -5.39 -19.73 -8.44
N PHE A 35 -5.46 -18.54 -9.06
CA PHE A 35 -5.31 -18.41 -10.51
C PHE A 35 -3.94 -18.91 -10.97
N LEU A 36 -2.87 -18.58 -10.26
CA LEU A 36 -1.53 -19.06 -10.58
C LEU A 36 -1.43 -20.58 -10.42
N ALA A 37 -1.97 -21.14 -9.33
CA ALA A 37 -2.00 -22.59 -9.12
C ALA A 37 -2.84 -23.33 -10.18
N GLN A 38 -3.94 -22.72 -10.64
CA GLN A 38 -4.80 -23.25 -11.70
C GLN A 38 -4.13 -23.15 -13.08
N PHE A 39 -3.49 -22.03 -13.39
CA PHE A 39 -2.72 -21.88 -14.63
C PHE A 39 -1.60 -22.92 -14.70
N LEU A 40 -0.90 -23.07 -13.58
CA LEU A 40 0.17 -24.03 -13.42
C LEU A 40 -0.32 -25.48 -13.52
N PHE A 41 -1.49 -25.79 -12.93
CA PHE A 41 -2.20 -27.05 -13.13
C PHE A 41 -2.45 -27.29 -14.62
N VAL A 42 -3.08 -26.33 -15.30
CA VAL A 42 -3.38 -26.43 -16.74
C VAL A 42 -2.11 -26.67 -17.54
N SER A 43 -0.99 -26.00 -17.22
CA SER A 43 0.30 -26.23 -17.89
C SER A 43 0.81 -27.67 -17.74
N VAL A 44 0.80 -28.24 -16.53
CA VAL A 44 1.23 -29.65 -16.31
C VAL A 44 0.29 -30.63 -16.95
N TRP A 45 -1.02 -30.35 -16.86
CA TRP A 45 -2.05 -31.20 -17.43
C TRP A 45 -1.97 -31.23 -18.96
N LEU A 46 -1.72 -30.08 -19.59
CA LEU A 46 -1.50 -29.94 -21.02
C LEU A 46 -0.27 -30.74 -21.47
N ILE A 47 0.83 -30.65 -20.72
CA ILE A 47 2.06 -31.42 -20.97
C ILE A 47 1.82 -32.93 -20.82
N ALA A 48 1.04 -33.36 -19.82
CA ALA A 48 0.76 -34.78 -19.58
C ALA A 48 -0.18 -35.38 -20.65
N ILE A 49 -1.19 -34.62 -21.08
CA ILE A 49 -2.17 -35.05 -22.09
C ILE A 49 -1.56 -35.00 -23.48
N TYR A 50 -0.81 -33.95 -23.82
CA TYR A 50 -0.22 -33.76 -25.15
C TYR A 50 1.32 -33.63 -25.08
N PRO A 51 2.04 -34.75 -24.89
CA PRO A 51 3.50 -34.78 -24.87
C PRO A 51 4.22 -34.14 -26.08
N PRO A 52 3.67 -34.16 -27.32
CA PRO A 52 4.34 -33.55 -28.47
C PRO A 52 4.58 -32.04 -28.32
N ILE A 53 3.86 -31.35 -27.41
CA ILE A 53 4.15 -29.95 -27.07
C ILE A 53 5.56 -29.80 -26.47
N VAL A 54 5.99 -30.79 -25.68
CA VAL A 54 7.33 -30.83 -25.11
C VAL A 54 8.34 -31.18 -26.19
N ASP A 55 7.99 -32.05 -27.15
CA ASP A 55 8.87 -32.42 -28.26
C ASP A 55 9.14 -31.24 -29.21
N ILE A 56 8.15 -30.35 -29.42
CA ILE A 56 8.34 -29.07 -30.11
C ILE A 56 9.37 -28.20 -29.37
N LEU A 57 9.27 -28.08 -28.05
CA LEU A 57 10.24 -27.32 -27.25
C LEU A 57 11.61 -28.02 -27.19
N ALA A 58 11.64 -29.34 -27.05
CA ALA A 58 12.85 -30.14 -26.95
C ALA A 58 13.63 -30.15 -28.27
N SER A 59 12.93 -30.20 -29.41
CA SER A 59 13.53 -30.07 -30.75
C SER A 59 14.11 -28.68 -31.01
N MET A 60 13.52 -27.61 -30.45
CA MET A 60 14.13 -26.27 -30.49
C MET A 60 15.46 -26.20 -29.72
N PHE A 61 15.66 -27.06 -28.72
CA PHE A 61 16.88 -27.09 -27.90
C PHE A 61 17.78 -28.31 -28.16
N GLN A 62 17.44 -29.17 -29.12
CA GLN A 62 18.17 -30.41 -29.47
C GLN A 62 18.44 -31.36 -28.28
N VAL A 63 17.52 -31.45 -27.31
CA VAL A 63 17.70 -32.30 -26.13
C VAL A 63 16.77 -33.51 -26.19
N GLU A 64 17.31 -34.73 -26.22
CA GLU A 64 16.54 -35.96 -26.09
C GLU A 64 16.57 -36.52 -24.65
N GLY A 65 15.42 -37.04 -24.19
CA GLY A 65 15.39 -38.05 -23.13
C GLY A 65 15.02 -37.59 -21.72
N ARG A 66 14.81 -38.59 -20.84
CA ARG A 66 14.27 -38.51 -19.47
C ARG A 66 14.87 -37.40 -18.59
N LEU A 67 16.11 -36.99 -18.84
CA LEU A 67 16.78 -35.89 -18.15
C LEU A 67 16.04 -34.56 -18.33
N PHE A 68 15.52 -34.28 -19.53
CA PHE A 68 14.73 -33.07 -19.79
C PHE A 68 13.40 -33.07 -19.04
N ALA A 69 12.72 -34.23 -18.97
CA ALA A 69 11.50 -34.38 -18.19
C ALA A 69 11.74 -34.17 -16.67
N ILE A 70 12.85 -34.69 -16.14
CA ILE A 70 13.26 -34.45 -14.74
C ILE A 70 13.56 -32.96 -14.52
N ALA A 71 14.25 -32.30 -15.46
CA ALA A 71 14.56 -30.87 -15.37
C ALA A 71 13.30 -29.99 -15.39
N ILE A 72 12.31 -30.32 -16.21
CA ILE A 72 11.00 -29.62 -16.22
C ILE A 72 10.29 -29.83 -14.88
N LEU A 73 10.22 -31.08 -14.39
CA LEU A 73 9.57 -31.40 -13.13
C LEU A 73 10.25 -30.70 -11.94
N SER A 74 11.58 -30.69 -11.89
CA SER A 74 12.34 -30.00 -10.84
C SER A 74 12.15 -28.50 -10.90
N SER A 75 12.13 -27.90 -12.10
CA SER A 75 11.87 -26.47 -12.28
C SER A 75 10.47 -26.09 -11.77
N PHE A 76 9.50 -26.95 -12.03
CA PHE A 76 8.13 -26.77 -11.59
C PHE A 76 7.98 -26.85 -10.06
N VAL A 77 8.57 -27.87 -9.44
CA VAL A 77 8.58 -28.02 -7.97
C VAL A 77 9.29 -26.83 -7.33
N SER A 78 10.41 -26.39 -7.91
CA SER A 78 11.15 -25.21 -7.44
C SER A 78 10.29 -23.94 -7.53
N PHE A 79 9.56 -23.76 -8.63
CA PHE A 79 8.65 -22.63 -8.81
C PHE A 79 7.50 -22.64 -7.77
N LEU A 80 6.90 -23.80 -7.50
CA LEU A 80 5.91 -23.97 -6.44
C LEU A 80 6.45 -23.64 -5.06
N LEU A 81 7.67 -24.10 -4.75
CA LEU A 81 8.33 -23.80 -3.47
C LEU A 81 8.63 -22.30 -3.35
N ILE A 82 9.07 -21.65 -4.43
CA ILE A 82 9.28 -20.19 -4.47
C ILE A 82 7.98 -19.44 -4.21
N ILE A 83 6.89 -19.81 -4.88
CA ILE A 83 5.57 -19.20 -4.63
C ILE A 83 5.15 -19.40 -3.17
N HIS A 84 5.26 -20.64 -2.66
CA HIS A 84 4.92 -20.94 -1.28
C HIS A 84 5.75 -20.11 -0.30
N LEU A 85 7.05 -19.96 -0.54
CA LEU A 85 7.95 -19.15 0.27
C LEU A 85 7.56 -17.67 0.21
N ILE A 86 7.27 -17.14 -0.97
CA ILE A 86 6.81 -15.75 -1.15
C ILE A 86 5.51 -15.50 -0.37
N ILE A 87 4.55 -16.43 -0.42
CA ILE A 87 3.29 -16.35 0.32
C ILE A 87 3.58 -16.36 1.83
N ARG A 88 4.36 -17.33 2.31
CA ARG A 88 4.74 -17.43 3.73
C ARG A 88 5.44 -16.17 4.23
N LEU A 89 6.39 -15.65 3.46
CA LEU A 89 7.08 -14.39 3.76
C LEU A 89 6.12 -13.21 3.78
N SER A 90 5.13 -13.17 2.88
CA SER A 90 4.13 -12.09 2.86
C SER A 90 3.20 -12.12 4.07
N THR A 91 2.87 -13.30 4.59
CA THR A 91 2.07 -13.47 5.81
C THR A 91 2.88 -13.06 7.04
N ILE A 92 4.10 -13.59 7.18
CA ILE A 92 5.00 -13.22 8.29
C ILE A 92 5.23 -11.71 8.31
N ARG A 93 5.45 -11.09 7.14
CA ARG A 93 5.61 -9.65 7.05
C ARG A 93 4.38 -8.89 7.53
N ARG A 94 3.17 -9.39 7.27
CA ARG A 94 1.93 -8.77 7.75
C ARG A 94 1.77 -8.91 9.25
N ASP A 95 1.91 -10.13 9.77
CA ASP A 95 1.76 -10.42 11.20
C ASP A 95 2.75 -9.59 12.02
N PHE A 96 3.98 -9.42 11.52
CA PHE A 96 4.96 -8.53 12.13
C PHE A 96 4.54 -7.05 12.08
N GLY A 97 3.89 -6.60 11.01
CA GLY A 97 3.34 -5.24 10.92
C GLY A 97 2.20 -5.02 11.92
N ASP A 98 1.30 -5.98 12.05
CA ASP A 98 0.20 -5.93 13.00
C ASP A 98 0.71 -5.97 14.46
N LEU A 99 1.80 -6.71 14.73
CA LEU A 99 2.48 -6.68 16.03
C LEU A 99 3.11 -5.31 16.32
N VAL A 100 3.82 -4.72 15.36
CA VAL A 100 4.41 -3.38 15.54
C VAL A 100 3.32 -2.34 15.79
N GLN A 101 2.22 -2.40 15.04
CA GLN A 101 1.06 -1.54 15.25
C GLN A 101 0.46 -1.75 16.65
N ALA A 102 0.25 -3.00 17.08
CA ALA A 102 -0.30 -3.31 18.40
C ALA A 102 0.61 -2.79 19.53
N LEU A 103 1.93 -2.94 19.41
CA LEU A 103 2.89 -2.39 20.36
C LEU A 103 2.83 -0.86 20.42
N ALA A 104 2.75 -0.20 19.27
CA ALA A 104 2.63 1.25 19.19
C ALA A 104 1.34 1.76 19.85
N LEU A 105 0.21 1.09 19.59
CA LEU A 105 -1.08 1.42 20.20
C LEU A 105 -1.10 1.15 21.71
N THR A 106 -0.41 0.10 22.17
CA THR A 106 -0.30 -0.22 23.59
C THR A 106 0.57 0.80 24.33
N SER A 107 1.71 1.19 23.75
CA SER A 107 2.56 2.26 24.30
C SER A 107 1.77 3.57 24.35
N TYR A 108 1.09 3.91 23.25
CA TYR A 108 0.24 5.09 23.20
C TYR A 108 -0.82 5.09 24.30
N GLY A 109 -1.54 3.99 24.51
CA GLY A 109 -2.57 3.89 25.56
C GLY A 109 -2.04 3.95 27.00
N ASN A 110 -0.78 3.57 27.23
CA ASN A 110 -0.14 3.67 28.54
C ASN A 110 0.39 5.08 28.82
N ASP A 111 0.85 5.78 27.78
CA ASP A 111 1.41 7.13 27.86
C ASP A 111 0.36 8.23 27.63
N SER A 112 -0.83 7.86 27.11
CA SER A 112 -1.93 8.79 26.88
C SER A 112 -2.52 9.21 28.21
N VAL A 113 -2.30 10.48 28.56
CA VAL A 113 -3.13 11.18 29.54
C VAL A 113 -4.56 11.19 28.99
N ASP A 114 -5.51 10.66 29.76
CA ASP A 114 -6.94 10.64 29.42
C ASP A 114 -7.38 11.99 28.82
N GLY A 115 -8.00 11.96 27.62
CA GLY A 115 -8.75 13.10 27.08
C GLY A 115 -8.07 13.94 25.99
N LEU A 116 -7.37 13.33 25.03
CA LEU A 116 -7.11 14.02 23.76
C LEU A 116 -8.42 14.08 22.97
N ASP A 117 -9.24 15.11 23.22
CA ASP A 117 -10.45 15.35 22.44
C ASP A 117 -10.06 15.72 20.99
N LEU A 118 -9.87 14.70 20.16
CA LEU A 118 -9.58 14.82 18.73
C LEU A 118 -10.85 15.01 17.92
N ALA A 119 -12.02 15.29 18.52
CA ALA A 119 -13.36 15.31 17.92
C ALA A 119 -13.51 15.97 16.54
N ASN A 120 -12.54 16.79 16.14
CA ASN A 120 -12.56 17.57 14.92
C ASN A 120 -11.62 17.01 13.83
N ILE A 121 -10.38 17.48 13.76
CA ILE A 121 -9.46 17.17 12.65
C ILE A 121 -8.15 16.57 13.18
N ALA A 122 -7.89 15.31 12.82
CA ALA A 122 -6.61 14.65 13.08
C ALA A 122 -5.69 14.71 11.86
N VAL A 123 -4.52 15.31 11.99
CA VAL A 123 -3.50 15.39 10.96
C VAL A 123 -2.47 14.29 11.18
N VAL A 124 -2.58 13.19 10.44
CA VAL A 124 -1.70 12.03 10.53
C VAL A 124 -0.47 12.21 9.64
N ILE A 125 0.71 12.16 10.27
CA ILE A 125 2.00 12.44 9.62
C ILE A 125 2.95 11.26 9.83
N PRO A 126 3.17 10.39 8.83
CA PRO A 126 4.23 9.39 8.90
C PRO A 126 5.60 10.07 8.74
N ALA A 127 6.51 9.83 9.68
CA ALA A 127 7.84 10.42 9.71
C ALA A 127 8.91 9.34 9.90
N TYR A 128 9.99 9.43 9.12
CA TYR A 128 11.16 8.57 9.25
C TYR A 128 12.40 9.38 8.92
N ASN A 129 13.23 9.69 9.91
CA ASN A 129 14.44 10.50 9.79
C ASN A 129 14.20 11.89 9.16
N GLU A 130 13.35 12.71 9.77
CA GLU A 130 12.95 14.05 9.30
C GLU A 130 13.21 15.16 10.36
N GLU A 131 14.18 14.97 11.26
CA GLU A 131 14.49 15.89 12.37
C GLU A 131 14.71 17.35 11.93
N GLY A 132 15.26 17.56 10.72
CA GLY A 132 15.59 18.89 10.20
C GLY A 132 14.41 19.67 9.62
N VAL A 133 13.24 19.05 9.42
CA VAL A 133 12.08 19.68 8.74
C VAL A 133 10.79 19.54 9.54
N ILE A 134 10.64 18.50 10.36
CA ILE A 134 9.38 18.19 11.03
C ILE A 134 8.87 19.34 11.93
N ALA A 135 9.76 20.08 12.59
CA ALA A 135 9.38 21.25 13.39
C ALA A 135 8.67 22.32 12.55
N GLU A 136 9.23 22.69 11.39
CA GLU A 136 8.61 23.67 10.49
C GLU A 136 7.25 23.18 9.97
N VAL A 137 7.11 21.87 9.72
CA VAL A 137 5.84 21.28 9.28
C VAL A 137 4.79 21.43 10.36
N LEU A 138 5.12 21.11 11.62
CA LEU A 138 4.20 21.20 12.75
C LEU A 138 3.78 22.63 13.04
N ASP A 139 4.71 23.59 13.04
CA ASP A 139 4.44 25.01 13.27
C ASP A 139 3.48 25.62 12.24
N ARG A 140 3.48 25.08 11.02
CA ARG A 140 2.62 25.55 9.93
C ARG A 140 1.21 24.96 9.94
N ILE A 141 0.96 23.92 10.74
CA ILE A 141 -0.38 23.34 10.84
C ILE A 141 -1.29 24.32 11.59
N PRO A 142 -2.36 24.83 10.95
CA PRO A 142 -3.25 25.78 11.59
C PRO A 142 -3.99 25.11 12.74
N ALA A 143 -3.95 25.68 13.95
CA ALA A 143 -4.60 25.12 15.15
C ALA A 143 -6.13 24.94 15.00
N GLN A 144 -6.76 25.72 14.10
CA GLN A 144 -8.16 25.59 13.74
C GLN A 144 -8.34 25.80 12.24
N VAL A 145 -9.27 25.05 11.64
CA VAL A 145 -9.68 25.20 10.23
C VAL A 145 -11.20 25.15 10.19
N LEU A 146 -11.85 26.16 9.60
CA LEU A 146 -13.32 26.26 9.53
C LEU A 146 -14.02 26.10 10.89
N GLY A 147 -13.41 26.59 11.97
CA GLY A 147 -13.94 26.49 13.34
C GLY A 147 -13.72 25.13 14.02
N MET A 148 -13.10 24.17 13.34
CA MET A 148 -12.75 22.85 13.86
C MET A 148 -11.31 22.84 14.37
N SER A 149 -11.07 22.34 15.58
CA SER A 149 -9.70 22.19 16.11
C SER A 149 -8.91 21.16 15.31
N THR A 150 -7.63 21.43 15.10
CA THR A 150 -6.71 20.48 14.47
C THR A 150 -5.72 19.96 15.50
N ARG A 151 -5.26 18.73 15.28
CA ARG A 151 -4.17 18.16 16.06
C ARG A 151 -3.35 17.22 15.22
N SER A 152 -2.03 17.30 15.34
CA SER A 152 -1.10 16.43 14.65
C SER A 152 -0.86 15.13 15.43
N ILE A 153 -0.86 14.01 14.70
CA ILE A 153 -0.45 12.69 15.16
C ILE A 153 0.73 12.28 14.28
N VAL A 154 1.94 12.33 14.82
CA VAL A 154 3.15 11.99 14.09
C VAL A 154 3.56 10.56 14.41
N ILE A 155 3.59 9.71 13.39
CA ILE A 155 3.99 8.31 13.52
C ILE A 155 5.47 8.20 13.16
N ILE A 156 6.31 8.01 14.16
CA ILE A 156 7.76 7.83 14.05
C ILE A 156 8.04 6.39 13.63
N ASP A 157 8.23 6.15 12.35
CA ASP A 157 8.32 4.81 11.75
C ASP A 157 9.73 4.22 11.86
N GLY A 158 10.18 3.90 13.08
CA GLY A 158 11.50 3.32 13.34
C GLY A 158 12.66 4.26 13.03
N ALA A 159 12.48 5.57 13.24
CA ALA A 159 13.52 6.57 13.02
C ALA A 159 14.74 6.34 13.92
N SER A 160 15.92 6.65 13.40
CA SER A 160 17.21 6.54 14.11
C SER A 160 17.78 7.89 14.54
N ASP A 161 17.12 8.98 14.19
CA ASP A 161 17.51 10.36 14.48
C ASP A 161 16.61 10.97 15.58
N ARG A 162 16.69 12.29 15.79
CA ARG A 162 15.93 12.98 16.84
C ARG A 162 14.53 13.41 16.40
N THR A 163 13.97 12.83 15.34
CA THR A 163 12.63 13.21 14.84
C THR A 163 11.57 13.14 15.94
N GLY A 164 11.58 12.07 16.76
CA GLY A 164 10.64 11.90 17.86
C GLY A 164 10.75 12.97 18.94
N ASP A 165 11.99 13.25 19.38
CA ASP A 165 12.28 14.30 20.37
C ASP A 165 11.77 15.67 19.90
N VAL A 166 12.01 15.99 18.62
CA VAL A 166 11.60 17.27 18.02
C VAL A 166 10.07 17.38 18.03
N VAL A 167 9.34 16.34 17.66
CA VAL A 167 7.87 16.33 17.71
C VAL A 167 7.35 16.58 19.13
N GLN A 168 7.90 15.87 20.11
CA GLN A 168 7.48 16.01 21.52
C GLN A 168 7.80 17.41 22.06
N SER A 169 8.96 17.98 21.70
CA SER A 169 9.35 19.34 22.12
C SER A 169 8.43 20.43 21.58
N GLN A 170 7.77 20.17 20.45
CA GLN A 170 6.78 21.05 19.83
C GLN A 170 5.36 20.83 20.36
N GLY A 171 5.18 19.96 21.38
CA GLY A 171 3.87 19.59 21.90
C GLY A 171 3.04 18.72 20.96
N GLY A 172 3.64 18.22 19.88
CA GLY A 172 3.02 17.27 18.96
C GLY A 172 2.91 15.88 19.58
N LEU A 173 1.89 15.11 19.17
CA LEU A 173 1.77 13.73 19.58
C LEU A 173 2.70 12.84 18.75
N ALA A 174 3.70 12.24 19.39
CA ALA A 174 4.61 11.29 18.77
C ALA A 174 4.23 9.84 19.14
N VAL A 175 4.07 8.98 18.14
CA VAL A 175 3.78 7.54 18.30
C VAL A 175 4.89 6.75 17.63
N PHE A 176 5.50 5.82 18.36
CA PHE A 176 6.72 5.16 17.92
C PHE A 176 6.46 3.74 17.40
N HIS A 177 6.93 3.47 16.19
CA HIS A 177 7.16 2.10 15.74
C HIS A 177 8.58 1.67 16.11
N VAL A 178 8.70 0.48 16.68
CA VAL A 178 9.99 -0.10 17.08
C VAL A 178 10.92 -0.41 15.91
N VAL A 179 10.37 -0.58 14.70
CA VAL A 179 11.10 -0.88 13.47
C VAL A 179 10.40 -0.18 12.31
N ASN A 180 11.16 0.27 11.30
CA ASN A 180 10.60 0.85 10.08
C ASN A 180 9.74 -0.17 9.33
N ARG A 181 8.48 0.20 9.06
CA ARG A 181 7.49 -0.64 8.39
C ARG A 181 7.03 -0.10 7.05
N GLY A 182 7.23 1.19 6.82
CA GLY A 182 6.82 1.91 5.64
C GLY A 182 5.63 2.83 5.92
N GLN A 183 5.45 3.80 5.01
CA GLN A 183 4.46 4.87 5.13
C GLN A 183 3.03 4.36 5.32
N GLY A 184 2.67 3.25 4.68
CA GLY A 184 1.32 2.69 4.77
C GLY A 184 1.00 2.06 6.12
N ASP A 185 1.94 1.31 6.69
CA ASP A 185 1.78 0.76 8.05
C ASP A 185 1.75 1.91 9.08
N ALA A 186 2.57 2.95 8.91
CA ALA A 186 2.51 4.15 9.75
C ALA A 186 1.16 4.86 9.68
N LEU A 187 0.61 5.07 8.48
CA LEU A 187 -0.72 5.67 8.30
C LEU A 187 -1.81 4.82 8.94
N ARG A 188 -1.75 3.48 8.84
CA ARG A 188 -2.71 2.58 9.52
C ARG A 188 -2.73 2.80 11.03
N THR A 189 -1.57 2.92 11.66
CA THR A 189 -1.47 3.23 13.09
C THR A 189 -2.11 4.58 13.41
N GLY A 190 -1.78 5.63 12.64
CA GLY A 190 -2.36 6.95 12.85
C GLY A 190 -3.88 7.02 12.60
N PHE A 191 -4.40 6.27 11.62
CA PHE A 191 -5.83 6.16 11.38
C PHE A 191 -6.56 5.49 12.54
N GLU A 192 -6.01 4.42 13.08
CA GLU A 192 -6.58 3.72 14.24
C GLU A 192 -6.64 4.66 15.45
N ILE A 193 -5.55 5.40 15.74
CA ILE A 193 -5.52 6.37 16.85
C ILE A 193 -6.54 7.48 16.62
N ALA A 194 -6.54 8.10 15.43
CA ALA A 194 -7.49 9.17 15.11
C ALA A 194 -8.95 8.72 15.28
N CYS A 195 -9.29 7.49 14.87
CA CYS A 195 -10.63 6.94 15.04
C CYS A 195 -10.95 6.64 16.51
N ARG A 196 -10.00 6.12 17.31
CA ARG A 196 -10.18 5.84 18.74
C ARG A 196 -10.41 7.09 19.56
N GLU A 197 -9.69 8.16 19.25
CA GLU A 197 -9.82 9.47 19.90
C GLU A 197 -10.99 10.30 19.35
N GLY A 198 -11.82 9.73 18.48
CA GLY A 198 -13.09 10.32 18.06
C GLY A 198 -13.00 11.39 16.97
N ALA A 199 -11.92 11.46 16.19
CA ALA A 199 -11.81 12.44 15.11
C ALA A 199 -12.96 12.34 14.10
N GLU A 200 -13.46 13.47 13.61
CA GLU A 200 -14.47 13.50 12.53
C GLU A 200 -13.80 13.38 11.15
N ILE A 201 -12.67 14.07 10.97
CA ILE A 201 -11.93 14.11 9.70
C ILE A 201 -10.47 13.79 9.97
N VAL A 202 -9.92 12.89 9.16
CA VAL A 202 -8.50 12.56 9.18
C VAL A 202 -7.84 13.11 7.94
N VAL A 203 -6.82 13.94 8.14
CA VAL A 203 -5.98 14.51 7.09
C VAL A 203 -4.64 13.77 7.11
N THR A 204 -4.13 13.36 5.95
CA THR A 204 -2.77 12.82 5.84
C THR A 204 -1.84 13.83 5.21
N MET A 205 -0.60 13.92 5.67
CA MET A 205 0.45 14.71 5.01
C MET A 205 1.84 14.08 5.20
N ASP A 206 2.72 14.30 4.23
CA ASP A 206 4.13 13.90 4.33
C ASP A 206 4.92 14.85 5.28
N ALA A 207 5.89 14.29 6.01
CA ALA A 207 6.75 15.02 6.95
C ALA A 207 7.87 15.87 6.30
N ASP A 208 8.00 15.85 4.97
CA ASP A 208 9.14 16.44 4.25
C ASP A 208 8.99 17.92 3.87
N GLY A 209 7.91 18.56 4.31
CA GLY A 209 7.63 19.97 4.08
C GLY A 209 7.22 20.32 2.65
N GLN A 210 6.95 19.34 1.78
CA GLN A 210 6.53 19.62 0.40
C GLN A 210 5.08 20.12 0.31
N HIS A 211 4.22 19.73 1.26
CA HIS A 211 2.82 20.16 1.32
C HIS A 211 2.68 21.50 2.03
N ARG A 212 1.59 22.20 1.73
CA ARG A 212 1.18 23.43 2.43
C ARG A 212 0.07 23.12 3.42
N PRO A 213 0.32 23.07 4.73
CA PRO A 213 -0.72 22.79 5.72
C PRO A 213 -1.85 23.84 5.70
N GLU A 214 -1.58 25.05 5.20
CA GLU A 214 -2.59 26.09 5.02
C GLU A 214 -3.70 25.70 4.01
N GLU A 215 -3.45 24.70 3.16
CA GLU A 215 -4.43 24.22 2.18
C GLU A 215 -5.33 23.09 2.72
N ILE A 216 -5.22 22.72 4.02
CA ILE A 216 -6.11 21.75 4.68
C ILE A 216 -7.58 22.13 4.49
N GLU A 217 -7.91 23.43 4.56
CA GLU A 217 -9.27 23.94 4.35
C GLU A 217 -9.89 23.43 3.05
N ARG A 218 -9.11 23.42 1.95
CA ARG A 218 -9.58 22.95 0.65
C ARG A 218 -9.88 21.46 0.63
N LEU A 219 -9.15 20.67 1.42
CA LEU A 219 -9.34 19.22 1.51
C LEU A 219 -10.58 18.88 2.32
N ILE A 220 -10.82 19.58 3.44
CA ILE A 220 -11.91 19.24 4.35
C ILE A 220 -13.25 19.83 3.92
N LEU A 221 -13.26 20.96 3.22
CA LEU A 221 -14.50 21.65 2.83
C LEU A 221 -15.50 20.74 2.09
N PRO A 222 -15.11 19.95 1.06
CA PRO A 222 -16.04 19.04 0.39
C PRO A 222 -16.56 17.91 1.29
N ILE A 223 -15.86 17.57 2.37
CA ILE A 223 -16.30 16.56 3.34
C ILE A 223 -17.34 17.17 4.28
N ILE A 224 -17.10 18.39 4.77
CA ILE A 224 -18.03 19.12 5.63
C ILE A 224 -19.34 19.40 4.88
N GLU A 225 -19.25 19.82 3.62
CA GLU A 225 -20.42 20.05 2.73
C GLU A 225 -21.10 18.74 2.26
N ARG A 226 -20.62 17.57 2.71
CA ARG A 226 -21.15 16.24 2.35
C ARG A 226 -21.14 15.96 0.85
N HIS A 227 -20.22 16.58 0.12
CA HIS A 227 -20.00 16.35 -1.30
C HIS A 227 -19.02 15.21 -1.58
N ALA A 228 -18.20 14.82 -0.60
CA ALA A 228 -17.26 13.71 -0.69
C ALA A 228 -17.06 13.04 0.68
N ASP A 229 -16.68 11.77 0.66
CA ASP A 229 -16.20 11.04 1.83
C ASP A 229 -14.68 11.01 1.90
N TYR A 230 -14.04 11.14 0.73
CA TYR A 230 -12.60 11.12 0.55
C TYR A 230 -12.19 12.21 -0.45
N VAL A 231 -11.32 13.12 -0.02
CA VAL A 231 -10.79 14.20 -0.84
C VAL A 231 -9.29 14.02 -0.97
N MET A 232 -8.79 14.09 -2.20
CA MET A 232 -7.36 14.06 -2.49
C MET A 232 -6.89 15.38 -3.07
N GLY A 233 -5.70 15.81 -2.67
CA GLY A 233 -5.03 16.91 -3.32
C GLY A 233 -4.44 16.48 -4.66
N SER A 234 -4.57 17.35 -5.67
CA SER A 234 -3.88 17.18 -6.96
C SER A 234 -2.93 18.32 -7.25
N ARG A 235 -1.66 17.98 -7.47
CA ARG A 235 -0.63 18.92 -7.94
C ARG A 235 -0.85 19.39 -9.37
N PHE A 236 -1.59 18.61 -10.17
CA PHE A 236 -1.89 18.93 -11.57
C PHE A 236 -3.08 19.86 -11.71
N LEU A 237 -4.00 19.84 -10.74
CA LEU A 237 -5.08 20.82 -10.64
C LEU A 237 -4.60 22.13 -9.99
N GLY A 238 -3.59 22.06 -9.11
CA GLY A 238 -3.01 23.20 -8.41
C GLY A 238 -1.64 23.63 -8.93
N HIS A 239 -0.75 23.95 -7.99
CA HIS A 239 0.62 24.37 -8.29
C HIS A 239 1.61 23.22 -8.11
N TYR A 240 2.51 23.05 -9.06
CA TYR A 240 3.57 22.06 -8.99
C TYR A 240 4.87 22.70 -9.44
N SER A 241 5.84 22.82 -8.52
CA SER A 241 7.10 23.52 -8.79
C SER A 241 8.10 22.69 -9.60
N ASP A 242 8.00 21.36 -9.58
CA ASP A 242 8.96 20.46 -10.25
C ASP A 242 8.35 19.80 -11.50
N ARG A 243 7.98 20.62 -12.49
CA ARG A 243 7.27 20.15 -13.72
C ARG A 243 8.15 19.41 -14.72
N ASN A 244 9.49 19.48 -14.62
CA ASN A 244 10.41 19.02 -15.68
C ASN A 244 11.07 17.64 -15.43
N SER A 245 10.57 16.85 -14.47
CA SER A 245 11.17 15.58 -14.08
C SER A 245 10.53 14.37 -14.77
N THR A 246 11.30 13.30 -15.02
CA THR A 246 10.79 11.95 -15.40
C THR A 246 9.73 11.43 -14.42
N ARG A 247 9.74 11.93 -13.18
CA ARG A 247 8.69 11.73 -12.18
C ARG A 247 7.31 12.20 -12.66
N HIS A 248 7.21 13.30 -13.40
CA HIS A 248 5.96 13.83 -13.93
C HIS A 248 5.26 12.79 -14.83
N ALA A 249 5.99 12.28 -15.83
CA ALA A 249 5.47 11.28 -16.76
C ALA A 249 5.06 9.99 -16.04
N GLY A 250 5.85 9.57 -15.05
CA GLY A 250 5.52 8.43 -14.19
C GLY A 250 4.19 8.62 -13.46
N ILE A 251 3.99 9.77 -12.80
CA ILE A 251 2.74 10.04 -12.07
C ILE A 251 1.54 10.03 -13.02
N LEU A 252 1.63 10.67 -14.19
CA LEU A 252 0.53 10.65 -15.16
C LEU A 252 0.19 9.22 -15.63
N LEU A 253 1.21 8.41 -15.92
CA LEU A 253 1.02 7.01 -16.29
C LEU A 253 0.31 6.23 -15.18
N TYR A 254 0.78 6.33 -13.94
CA TYR A 254 0.15 5.63 -12.83
C TYR A 254 -1.26 6.12 -12.53
N SER A 255 -1.49 7.43 -12.59
CA SER A 255 -2.82 8.03 -12.42
C SER A 255 -3.78 7.52 -13.50
N SER A 256 -3.30 7.33 -14.73
CA SER A 256 -4.09 6.78 -15.84
C SER A 256 -4.44 5.30 -15.62
N ILE A 257 -3.46 4.49 -15.21
CA ILE A 257 -3.67 3.07 -14.88
C ILE A 257 -4.65 2.94 -13.72
N LEU A 258 -4.47 3.74 -12.65
CA LEU A 258 -5.35 3.72 -11.50
C LEU A 258 -6.76 4.18 -11.87
N SER A 259 -6.89 5.23 -12.69
CA SER A 259 -8.19 5.71 -13.17
C SER A 259 -8.95 4.64 -13.93
N PHE A 260 -8.26 3.84 -14.74
CA PHE A 260 -8.84 2.71 -15.46
C PHE A 260 -9.41 1.65 -14.49
N PHE A 261 -8.63 1.24 -13.48
CA PHE A 261 -9.09 0.26 -12.49
C PHE A 261 -10.18 0.80 -11.56
N ALA A 262 -10.08 2.07 -11.17
CA ALA A 262 -11.04 2.79 -10.33
C ALA A 262 -12.31 3.23 -11.07
N LYS A 263 -12.33 3.13 -12.41
CA LYS A 263 -13.40 3.67 -13.27
C LYS A 263 -13.77 5.12 -12.95
N THR A 264 -12.80 5.87 -12.44
CA THR A 264 -12.96 7.23 -11.92
C THR A 264 -11.74 8.03 -12.37
N LYS A 265 -11.94 9.25 -12.85
CA LYS A 265 -10.82 10.11 -13.27
C LYS A 265 -10.03 10.54 -12.03
N ILE A 266 -8.75 10.15 -11.98
CA ILE A 266 -7.80 10.52 -10.94
C ILE A 266 -6.61 11.19 -11.62
N THR A 267 -6.31 12.44 -11.25
CA THR A 267 -5.21 13.21 -11.81
C THR A 267 -3.90 12.97 -11.05
N ASP A 268 -3.93 12.83 -9.72
CA ASP A 268 -2.73 12.55 -8.91
C ASP A 268 -2.92 11.40 -7.91
N CYS A 269 -2.62 10.18 -8.35
CA CYS A 269 -2.70 9.00 -7.48
C CYS A 269 -1.59 8.90 -6.43
N THR A 270 -0.58 9.77 -6.48
CA THR A 270 0.65 9.67 -5.67
C THR A 270 0.72 10.67 -4.54
N ASN A 271 -0.18 11.66 -4.52
CA ASN A 271 -0.17 12.71 -3.51
C ASN A 271 -0.50 12.14 -2.14
N GLY A 272 0.31 12.47 -1.12
CA GLY A 272 0.08 12.11 0.27
C GLY A 272 -0.90 13.04 0.99
N PHE A 273 -1.22 14.21 0.41
CA PHE A 273 -2.07 15.22 1.03
C PHE A 273 -3.56 15.00 0.73
N ARG A 274 -4.29 14.51 1.74
CA ARG A 274 -5.66 13.99 1.59
C ARG A 274 -6.48 14.25 2.85
N ALA A 275 -7.79 14.24 2.73
CA ALA A 275 -8.73 14.21 3.85
C ALA A 275 -9.76 13.09 3.67
N ILE A 276 -10.07 12.38 4.74
CA ILE A 276 -11.06 11.29 4.75
C ILE A 276 -11.96 11.47 5.97
N ARG A 277 -13.26 11.26 5.79
CA ARG A 277 -14.17 11.15 6.94
C ARG A 277 -13.77 9.95 7.79
N ALA A 278 -13.55 10.13 9.09
CA ALA A 278 -13.10 9.07 9.98
C ALA A 278 -14.04 7.85 9.99
N SER A 279 -15.36 8.08 9.93
CA SER A 279 -16.34 6.99 9.83
C SER A 279 -16.24 6.15 8.55
N SER A 280 -15.60 6.68 7.50
CA SER A 280 -15.30 5.95 6.27
C SER A 280 -14.01 5.13 6.37
N LEU A 281 -13.04 5.54 7.20
CA LEU A 281 -11.77 4.82 7.38
C LEU A 281 -11.98 3.43 7.99
N THR A 282 -12.91 3.29 8.92
CA THR A 282 -13.23 2.00 9.57
C THR A 282 -13.75 0.93 8.58
N ARG A 283 -14.17 1.35 7.38
CA ARG A 283 -14.65 0.47 6.31
C ARG A 283 -13.54 0.01 5.36
N LEU A 284 -12.34 0.59 5.45
CA LEU A 284 -11.23 0.34 4.53
C LEU A 284 -10.27 -0.74 5.07
N GLU A 285 -9.88 -1.68 4.21
CA GLU A 285 -8.92 -2.73 4.56
C GLU A 285 -7.54 -2.50 3.92
N LEU A 286 -6.71 -1.70 4.59
CA LEU A 286 -5.37 -1.36 4.12
C LEU A 286 -4.35 -2.43 4.53
N ARG A 287 -3.51 -2.89 3.59
CA ARG A 287 -2.51 -3.94 3.82
C ARG A 287 -1.17 -3.66 3.13
N GLU A 288 -1.06 -2.64 2.28
CA GLU A 288 0.19 -2.31 1.60
C GLU A 288 1.06 -1.42 2.49
N PRO A 289 2.24 -1.91 2.92
CA PRO A 289 3.03 -1.24 3.95
C PRO A 289 3.72 0.02 3.46
N GLN A 290 3.96 0.18 2.15
CA GLN A 290 4.73 1.30 1.59
C GLN A 290 3.91 2.21 0.66
N PHE A 291 3.06 1.63 -0.18
CA PHE A 291 2.32 2.34 -1.24
C PHE A 291 0.85 2.48 -0.86
N SER A 292 0.59 3.10 0.29
CA SER A 292 -0.77 3.33 0.79
C SER A 292 -1.61 4.17 -0.17
N ALA A 293 -0.97 5.05 -0.92
CA ALA A 293 -1.63 6.04 -1.75
C ALA A 293 -2.61 5.42 -2.78
N PRO A 294 -2.20 4.50 -3.68
CA PRO A 294 -3.12 3.82 -4.59
C PRO A 294 -4.09 2.86 -3.91
N GLU A 295 -3.65 2.15 -2.87
CA GLU A 295 -4.48 1.18 -2.16
C GLU A 295 -5.70 1.86 -1.53
N LEU A 296 -5.48 2.99 -0.86
CA LEU A 296 -6.54 3.79 -0.23
C LEU A 296 -7.58 4.25 -1.25
N ILE A 297 -7.14 4.65 -2.45
CA ILE A 297 -8.03 5.10 -3.53
C ILE A 297 -8.88 3.95 -4.04
N LEU A 298 -8.25 2.81 -4.38
CA LEU A 298 -8.99 1.65 -4.87
C LEU A 298 -9.97 1.13 -3.81
N GLU A 299 -9.53 0.96 -2.57
CA GLU A 299 -10.41 0.54 -1.48
C GLU A 299 -11.57 1.52 -1.29
N ALA A 300 -11.32 2.84 -1.32
CA ALA A 300 -12.38 3.84 -1.20
C ALA A 300 -13.42 3.70 -2.33
N VAL A 301 -12.99 3.56 -3.59
CA VAL A 301 -13.88 3.34 -4.74
C VAL A 301 -14.68 2.05 -4.57
N ASN A 302 -14.02 0.96 -4.20
CA ASN A 302 -14.65 -0.36 -4.10
C ASN A 302 -15.65 -0.44 -2.94
N LYS A 303 -15.45 0.34 -1.88
CA LYS A 303 -16.42 0.52 -0.79
C LYS A 303 -17.50 1.57 -1.10
N GLY A 304 -17.50 2.13 -2.32
CA GLY A 304 -18.51 3.08 -2.79
C GLY A 304 -18.42 4.47 -2.15
N LEU A 305 -17.25 4.88 -1.69
CA LEU A 305 -17.04 6.22 -1.14
C LEU A 305 -17.05 7.27 -2.26
N SER A 306 -17.62 8.44 -1.98
CA SER A 306 -17.55 9.58 -2.90
C SER A 306 -16.15 10.20 -2.86
N ILE A 307 -15.45 10.23 -4.00
CA ILE A 307 -14.09 10.76 -4.13
C ILE A 307 -14.10 12.07 -4.91
N LYS A 308 -13.39 13.09 -4.39
CA LYS A 308 -13.11 14.34 -5.11
C LYS A 308 -11.63 14.70 -5.11
N GLU A 309 -11.20 15.41 -6.15
CA GLU A 309 -9.88 16.02 -6.22
C GLU A 309 -9.99 17.53 -6.02
N VAL A 310 -9.05 18.11 -5.27
CA VAL A 310 -8.94 19.56 -5.08
C VAL A 310 -7.54 20.05 -5.46
N PRO A 311 -7.40 21.29 -5.95
CA PRO A 311 -6.10 21.84 -6.30
C PRO A 311 -5.26 22.09 -5.06
N VAL A 312 -4.07 21.49 -5.01
CA VAL A 312 -3.07 21.72 -3.95
C VAL A 312 -1.71 22.08 -4.54
N SER A 313 -0.89 22.71 -3.72
CA SER A 313 0.45 23.15 -4.04
C SER A 313 1.49 22.17 -3.52
N ILE A 314 2.40 21.73 -4.38
CA ILE A 314 3.56 20.92 -3.99
C ILE A 314 4.84 21.68 -4.27
N MET A 315 5.58 21.95 -3.20
CA MET A 315 6.84 22.67 -3.20
C MET A 315 8.02 21.73 -3.44
N SER A 316 9.13 22.29 -3.93
CA SER A 316 10.40 21.56 -3.96
C SER A 316 10.81 21.17 -2.54
N ARG A 317 11.40 19.99 -2.40
CA ARG A 317 11.91 19.53 -1.11
C ARG A 317 13.03 20.48 -0.66
N LYS A 318 12.91 21.05 0.54
CA LYS A 318 13.92 21.99 1.07
C LYS A 318 15.23 21.30 1.44
N LEU A 319 15.17 20.06 1.97
CA LEU A 319 16.32 19.31 2.48
C LEU A 319 16.18 17.79 2.23
N GLY A 320 17.29 17.12 1.94
CA GLY A 320 17.41 15.65 1.85
C GLY A 320 17.25 15.03 0.46
N ASN A 321 17.89 13.88 0.24
CA ASN A 321 17.69 13.05 -0.96
C ASN A 321 16.33 12.35 -0.89
N SER A 322 15.68 12.16 -2.05
CA SER A 322 14.46 11.34 -2.13
C SER A 322 14.73 9.93 -1.59
N LYS A 323 14.07 9.58 -0.49
CA LYS A 323 14.11 8.23 0.11
C LYS A 323 13.36 7.19 -0.76
N LYS A 324 12.72 7.62 -1.84
CA LYS A 324 12.14 6.72 -2.86
C LYS A 324 13.29 6.20 -3.74
N PRO A 325 13.50 4.88 -3.84
CA PRO A 325 14.64 4.31 -4.56
C PRO A 325 14.64 4.76 -6.03
N SER A 326 15.80 5.21 -6.51
CA SER A 326 16.02 5.59 -7.89
C SER A 326 16.11 4.34 -8.79
N GLY A 327 15.42 4.37 -9.93
CA GLY A 327 15.44 3.31 -10.95
C GLY A 327 14.07 2.71 -11.27
N ILE A 328 14.05 1.81 -12.27
CA ILE A 328 12.84 1.20 -12.85
C ILE A 328 12.11 0.28 -11.86
N ALA A 329 12.80 -0.18 -10.81
CA ALA A 329 12.22 -1.04 -9.78
C ALA A 329 11.08 -0.35 -9.00
N TYR A 330 11.15 0.96 -8.75
CA TYR A 330 10.10 1.69 -8.04
C TYR A 330 8.81 1.77 -8.87
N PRO A 331 8.84 2.21 -10.14
CA PRO A 331 7.75 2.07 -11.10
C PRO A 331 7.07 0.70 -11.12
N LEU A 332 7.85 -0.36 -11.24
CA LEU A 332 7.33 -1.73 -11.33
C LEU A 332 6.66 -2.15 -10.02
N ARG A 333 7.26 -1.84 -8.87
CA ARG A 333 6.67 -2.14 -7.56
C ARG A 333 5.37 -1.38 -7.34
N PHE A 334 5.29 -0.13 -7.81
CA PHE A 334 4.07 0.67 -7.75
C PHE A 334 2.95 0.09 -8.63
N GLY A 335 3.26 -0.26 -9.88
CA GLY A 335 2.30 -0.92 -10.78
C GLY A 335 1.81 -2.27 -10.23
N LEU A 336 2.71 -3.06 -9.63
CA LEU A 336 2.35 -4.31 -8.96
C LEU A 336 1.48 -4.07 -7.71
N ALA A 337 1.70 -2.99 -6.96
CA ALA A 337 0.86 -2.63 -5.82
C ALA A 337 -0.57 -2.28 -6.27
N ILE A 338 -0.73 -1.51 -7.35
CA ILE A 338 -2.03 -1.23 -7.97
C ILE A 338 -2.74 -2.53 -8.37
N LEU A 339 -2.04 -3.41 -9.10
CA LEU A 339 -2.61 -4.67 -9.57
C LEU A 339 -3.02 -5.57 -8.39
N LYS A 340 -2.21 -5.64 -7.34
CA LYS A 340 -2.51 -6.41 -6.13
C LYS A 340 -3.73 -5.87 -5.37
N ALA A 341 -3.79 -4.54 -5.20
CA ALA A 341 -4.94 -3.89 -4.58
C ALA A 341 -6.22 -4.16 -5.38
N TRP A 342 -6.16 -4.03 -6.72
CA TRP A 342 -7.29 -4.34 -7.59
C TRP A 342 -7.71 -5.82 -7.54
N LEU A 343 -6.77 -6.77 -7.59
CA LEU A 343 -7.09 -8.22 -7.53
C LEU A 343 -7.73 -8.66 -6.21
N ARG A 344 -7.51 -7.89 -5.12
CA ARG A 344 -8.11 -8.16 -3.82
C ARG A 344 -9.54 -7.63 -3.73
N SER A 345 -9.82 -6.57 -4.47
CA SER A 345 -11.11 -5.87 -4.52
C SER A 345 -12.18 -6.72 -5.19
#